data_AF-A0A2E3TT71-F1
#
_entry.id   AF-A0A2E3TT71-F1
#
_cell.length_a   1.000
_cell.length_b   1.000
_cell.length_c   1.000
_cell.angle_alpha   90.00
_cell.angle_beta   90.00
_cell.angle_gamma   90.00
#
_symmetry.space_group_name_H-M   'P 1'
#
loop_
_entity.id
_entity.type
_entity.pdbx_description
1 polymer ?
#
loop_
_entity_poly.entity_id
_entity_poly.type
_entity_poly.pdbx_seq_one_letter_code
_entity_poly.pdbx_strand_id
1 'polypeptide(L)'
;MIAGVARNPDLGGLTIAIADHCVDIAMTGGGMWQIPLGPVTLYNNQIRRDPPHPAELTNALGLVHDYFDDIIVEAPMVLSTPSVMAVGDHAEALAHVEIGHTNVPPRYNILRADADEVFRTLVSETRSARLANPGLEAQHVDTLIGVLCIVLAIMRRLDLGEIAIHVG
;
A
#
# COMPACT_ATOMS: atom_id res chain seq x y z
N MET A 1 -11.39 -10.35 -10.28
CA MET A 1 -10.75 -11.65 -10.61
C MET A 1 -9.31 -11.40 -11.02
N ILE A 2 -8.37 -11.72 -10.14
CA ILE A 2 -6.89 -11.63 -10.33
C ILE A 2 -6.38 -12.76 -11.25
N ALA A 3 -6.82 -12.74 -12.51
CA ALA A 3 -6.29 -13.60 -13.57
C ALA A 3 -5.27 -12.79 -14.38
N GLY A 4 -3.99 -13.17 -14.33
CA GLY A 4 -2.90 -12.52 -15.08
C GLY A 4 -1.98 -11.61 -14.25
N VAL A 5 -2.33 -11.29 -13.01
CA VAL A 5 -1.49 -10.49 -12.10
C VAL A 5 -0.49 -11.40 -11.39
N ALA A 6 0.75 -10.94 -11.23
CA ALA A 6 1.77 -11.66 -10.47
C ALA A 6 1.27 -12.00 -9.06
N ARG A 7 1.72 -13.14 -8.54
CA ARG A 7 1.34 -13.62 -7.21
C ARG A 7 2.57 -13.89 -6.37
N ASN A 8 2.38 -13.77 -5.07
CA ASN A 8 3.36 -14.19 -4.09
C ASN A 8 3.65 -15.70 -4.28
N PRO A 9 4.89 -16.10 -4.60
CA PRO A 9 5.22 -17.50 -4.83
C PRO A 9 5.29 -18.33 -3.53
N ASP A 10 5.41 -17.67 -2.37
CA ASP A 10 5.59 -18.35 -1.09
C ASP A 10 4.27 -18.96 -0.62
N LEU A 11 4.28 -20.23 -0.22
CA LEU A 11 3.10 -20.87 0.36
C LEU A 11 2.70 -20.15 1.66
N GLY A 12 1.43 -19.76 1.77
CA GLY A 12 0.92 -18.92 2.86
C GLY A 12 1.21 -17.42 2.69
N GLY A 13 2.01 -17.03 1.69
CA GLY A 13 2.31 -15.63 1.38
C GLY A 13 1.08 -14.88 0.85
N LEU A 14 0.97 -13.60 1.20
CA LEU A 14 -0.12 -12.75 0.71
C LEU A 14 0.30 -12.00 -0.56
N THR A 15 -0.63 -11.90 -1.50
CA THR A 15 -0.61 -10.94 -2.61
C THR A 15 -1.65 -9.87 -2.32
N ILE A 16 -1.26 -8.60 -2.29
CA ILE A 16 -2.16 -7.46 -2.13
C ILE A 16 -2.19 -6.67 -3.44
N ALA A 17 -3.33 -6.65 -4.12
CA ALA A 17 -3.53 -5.84 -5.32
C ALA A 17 -4.23 -4.54 -4.95
N ILE A 18 -3.53 -3.42 -5.10
CA ILE A 18 -4.01 -2.11 -4.68
C ILE A 18 -4.69 -1.44 -5.88
N ALA A 19 -6.02 -1.44 -5.89
CA ALA A 19 -6.84 -0.73 -6.88
C ALA A 19 -7.39 0.58 -6.29
N ASP A 20 -7.94 1.45 -7.13
CA ASP A 20 -8.46 2.77 -6.72
C ASP A 20 -9.42 2.72 -5.52
N HIS A 21 -10.28 1.70 -5.49
CA HIS A 21 -11.39 1.61 -4.54
C HIS A 21 -11.40 0.36 -3.67
N CYS A 22 -10.43 -0.53 -3.84
CA CYS A 22 -10.30 -1.71 -3.01
C CYS A 22 -8.87 -2.22 -2.96
N VAL A 23 -8.59 -3.05 -1.96
CA VAL A 23 -7.40 -3.88 -1.92
C VAL A 23 -7.85 -5.33 -1.93
N ASP A 24 -7.56 -6.05 -3.01
CA ASP A 24 -7.78 -7.49 -3.09
C ASP A 24 -6.61 -8.20 -2.39
N ILE A 25 -6.91 -9.10 -1.46
CA ILE A 25 -5.91 -9.86 -0.71
C ILE A 25 -6.10 -11.33 -1.05
N ALA A 26 -5.06 -11.97 -1.58
CA ALA A 26 -5.07 -13.40 -1.89
C ALA A 26 -3.90 -14.09 -1.21
N MET A 27 -4.17 -15.17 -0.50
CA MET A 27 -3.12 -16.00 0.09
C MET A 27 -2.80 -17.18 -0.83
N THR A 28 -1.51 -17.42 -1.04
CA THR A 28 -1.02 -18.54 -1.84
C THR A 28 -1.25 -19.84 -1.09
N GLY A 29 -2.01 -20.76 -1.69
CA GLY A 29 -2.46 -21.98 -1.03
C GLY A 29 -3.87 -21.90 -0.42
N GLY A 30 -4.53 -20.73 -0.45
CA GLY A 30 -5.98 -20.63 -0.20
C GLY A 30 -6.39 -19.28 0.39
N GLY A 31 -7.67 -18.90 0.24
CA GLY A 31 -8.24 -17.68 0.81
C GLY A 31 -8.13 -16.45 -0.09
N MET A 32 -9.23 -15.71 -0.19
CA MET A 32 -9.29 -14.42 -0.86
C MET A 32 -10.23 -13.52 -0.09
N TRP A 33 -9.77 -12.30 0.19
CA TRP A 33 -10.51 -11.28 0.91
C TRP A 33 -10.38 -9.96 0.16
N GLN A 34 -11.20 -9.00 0.55
CA GLN A 34 -11.16 -7.67 -0.04
C GLN A 34 -11.39 -6.63 1.04
N ILE A 35 -10.55 -5.61 1.06
CA ILE A 35 -10.80 -4.38 1.80
C ILE A 35 -11.49 -3.40 0.85
N PRO A 36 -12.68 -2.86 1.18
CA PRO A 36 -13.41 -1.92 0.33
C PRO A 36 -12.86 -0.49 0.46
N LEU A 37 -11.54 -0.36 0.58
CA LEU A 37 -10.81 0.89 0.65
C LEU A 37 -9.61 0.78 -0.29
N GLY A 38 -9.53 1.70 -1.25
CA GLY A 38 -8.34 1.91 -2.07
C GLY A 38 -7.80 3.33 -1.91
N PRO A 39 -6.66 3.66 -2.53
CA PRO A 39 -6.00 4.95 -2.39
C PRO A 39 -6.89 6.14 -2.76
N VAL A 40 -7.69 6.02 -3.83
CA VAL A 40 -8.64 7.08 -4.25
C VAL A 40 -9.76 7.23 -3.22
N THR A 41 -10.23 6.11 -2.65
CA THR A 41 -11.27 6.12 -1.61
C THR A 41 -10.78 6.81 -0.35
N LEU A 42 -9.56 6.49 0.10
CA LEU A 42 -8.93 7.14 1.25
C LEU A 42 -8.70 8.62 0.99
N TYR A 43 -8.18 8.99 -0.18
CA TYR A 43 -7.97 10.38 -0.55
C TYR A 43 -9.29 11.17 -0.50
N ASN A 44 -10.30 10.72 -1.24
CA ASN A 44 -11.58 11.43 -1.34
C ASN A 44 -12.34 11.55 0.00
N ASN A 45 -12.22 10.54 0.87
CA ASN A 45 -13.05 10.46 2.08
C ASN A 45 -12.34 10.90 3.37
N GLN A 46 -11.01 10.72 3.44
CA GLN A 46 -10.24 10.94 4.66
C GLN A 46 -9.23 12.09 4.56
N ILE A 47 -8.68 12.36 3.37
CA ILE A 47 -7.60 13.34 3.18
C ILE A 47 -8.16 14.59 2.48
N ARG A 48 -8.61 15.59 3.25
CA ARG A 48 -9.28 16.78 2.70
C ARG A 48 -8.37 18.01 2.63
N ARG A 49 -7.30 18.04 3.42
CA ARG A 49 -6.35 19.16 3.46
C ARG A 49 -5.06 18.86 2.71
N ASP A 50 -4.41 19.93 2.28
CA ASP A 50 -3.10 19.89 1.64
C ASP A 50 -2.16 20.95 2.27
N PRO A 51 -1.17 20.56 3.08
CA PRO A 51 -0.87 19.19 3.51
C PRO A 51 -1.95 18.59 4.45
N PRO A 52 -2.07 17.25 4.54
CA PRO A 52 -3.03 16.58 5.42
C PRO A 52 -2.77 16.87 6.90
N HIS A 53 -3.83 16.95 7.70
CA HIS A 53 -3.72 17.05 9.15
C HIS A 53 -3.37 15.68 9.78
N PRO A 54 -2.59 15.62 10.88
CA PRO A 54 -2.28 14.34 11.55
C PRO A 54 -3.50 13.47 11.85
N ALA A 55 -4.61 14.08 12.30
CA ALA A 55 -5.86 13.36 12.57
C ALA A 55 -6.48 12.70 11.32
N GLU A 56 -6.34 13.29 10.14
CA GLU A 56 -6.82 12.69 8.88
C GLU A 56 -6.01 11.43 8.54
N LEU A 57 -4.70 11.48 8.75
CA LEU A 57 -3.79 10.35 8.54
C LEU A 57 -4.05 9.23 9.56
N THR A 58 -4.26 9.57 10.83
CA THR A 58 -4.62 8.60 11.87
C THR A 58 -5.94 7.90 11.54
N ASN A 59 -6.95 8.64 11.06
CA ASN A 59 -8.23 8.05 10.66
C ASN A 59 -8.08 7.12 9.44
N ALA A 60 -7.32 7.54 8.42
CA ALA A 60 -7.09 6.72 7.23
C ALA A 60 -6.38 5.40 7.57
N LEU A 61 -5.33 5.45 8.41
CA LEU A 61 -4.64 4.25 8.91
C LEU A 61 -5.57 3.36 9.73
N GLY A 62 -6.34 3.95 10.65
CA GLY A 62 -7.29 3.23 11.51
C GLY A 62 -8.33 2.45 10.69
N LEU A 63 -8.91 3.07 9.66
CA LEU A 63 -9.88 2.40 8.80
C LEU A 63 -9.30 1.18 8.09
N VAL A 64 -8.07 1.25 7.57
CA VAL A 64 -7.44 0.09 6.93
C VAL A 64 -7.18 -1.01 7.97
N HIS A 65 -6.73 -0.63 9.17
CA HIS A 65 -6.53 -1.58 10.27
C HIS A 65 -7.83 -2.30 10.64
N ASP A 66 -8.94 -1.58 10.80
CA ASP A 66 -10.23 -2.16 11.17
C ASP A 66 -10.68 -3.24 10.17
N TYR A 67 -10.63 -2.94 8.85
CA TYR A 67 -10.98 -3.95 7.84
C TYR A 67 -10.00 -5.12 7.78
N PHE A 68 -8.70 -4.87 8.02
CA PHE A 68 -7.73 -5.95 8.04
C PHE A 68 -7.90 -6.83 9.30
N ASP A 69 -8.33 -6.24 10.42
CA ASP A 69 -8.69 -6.97 11.64
C ASP A 69 -9.90 -7.88 11.43
N ASP A 70 -10.91 -7.43 10.68
CA ASP A 70 -12.05 -8.28 10.31
C ASP A 70 -11.58 -9.52 9.51
N ILE A 71 -10.63 -9.35 8.58
CA ILE A 71 -10.02 -10.46 7.84
C ILE A 71 -9.27 -11.41 8.78
N ILE A 72 -8.53 -10.87 9.76
CA ILE A 72 -7.80 -11.70 10.73
C ILE A 72 -8.77 -12.49 11.62
N VAL A 73 -9.90 -11.90 12.00
CA VAL A 73 -10.94 -12.60 12.76
C VAL A 73 -11.52 -13.75 11.94
N GLU A 74 -11.79 -13.53 10.66
CA GLU A 74 -12.29 -14.57 9.74
C GLU A 74 -11.23 -15.65 9.46
N ALA A 75 -9.98 -15.24 9.26
CA ALA A 75 -8.88 -16.10 8.85
C ALA A 75 -7.59 -15.82 9.65
N PRO A 76 -7.48 -16.33 10.90
CA PRO A 76 -6.34 -16.06 11.78
C PRO A 76 -4.97 -16.44 11.20
N MET A 77 -4.94 -17.40 10.27
CA MET A 77 -3.73 -17.84 9.57
C MET A 77 -3.01 -16.73 8.78
N VAL A 78 -3.72 -15.65 8.42
CA VAL A 78 -3.16 -14.45 7.78
C VAL A 78 -2.02 -13.86 8.62
N LEU A 79 -2.09 -13.94 9.95
CA LEU A 79 -1.03 -13.49 10.86
C LEU A 79 0.26 -14.29 10.75
N SER A 80 0.21 -15.51 10.20
CA SER A 80 1.37 -16.38 10.01
C SER A 80 1.92 -16.31 8.58
N THR A 81 1.51 -15.32 7.79
CA THR A 81 2.04 -15.14 6.44
C THR A 81 3.57 -14.97 6.48
N PRO A 82 4.33 -15.70 5.66
CA PRO A 82 5.79 -15.55 5.62
C PRO A 82 6.23 -14.27 4.88
N SER A 83 5.38 -13.75 4.00
CA SER A 83 5.72 -12.61 3.14
C SER A 83 4.47 -11.94 2.58
N VAL A 84 4.62 -10.69 2.15
CA VAL A 84 3.59 -9.93 1.43
C VAL A 84 4.18 -9.38 0.15
N MET A 85 3.42 -9.49 -0.94
CA MET A 85 3.74 -8.91 -2.24
C MET A 85 2.63 -7.94 -2.64
N ALA A 86 2.97 -6.67 -2.82
CA ALA A 86 2.11 -5.66 -3.40
C ALA A 86 2.24 -5.64 -4.93
N VAL A 87 1.11 -5.49 -5.61
CA VAL A 87 1.02 -5.52 -7.08
C VAL A 87 0.06 -4.44 -7.61
N GLY A 88 0.25 -4.06 -8.88
CA GLY A 88 -0.57 -3.08 -9.60
C GLY A 88 0.01 -1.66 -9.58
N ASP A 89 -0.55 -0.79 -10.40
CA ASP A 89 -0.02 0.56 -10.71
C ASP A 89 0.26 1.41 -9.45
N HIS A 90 -0.60 1.32 -8.43
CA HIS A 90 -0.39 2.03 -7.17
C HIS A 90 0.81 1.51 -6.37
N ALA A 91 1.06 0.20 -6.39
CA ALA A 91 2.22 -0.39 -5.73
C ALA A 91 3.51 -0.05 -6.47
N GLU A 92 3.47 -0.06 -7.81
CA GLU A 92 4.59 0.35 -8.66
C GLU A 92 4.94 1.84 -8.46
N ALA A 93 3.94 2.72 -8.37
CA ALA A 93 4.15 4.13 -8.08
C ALA A 93 4.89 4.36 -6.75
N LEU A 94 4.62 3.54 -5.73
CA LEU A 94 5.36 3.59 -4.47
C LEU A 94 6.84 3.24 -4.67
N ALA A 95 7.15 2.20 -5.44
CA ALA A 95 8.53 1.85 -5.74
C ALA A 95 9.24 2.94 -6.56
N HIS A 96 8.54 3.56 -7.52
CA HIS A 96 9.09 4.67 -8.31
C HIS A 96 9.49 5.86 -7.44
N VAL A 97 8.65 6.25 -6.49
CA VAL A 97 8.93 7.37 -5.59
C VAL A 97 10.05 7.07 -4.61
N GLU A 98 10.04 5.87 -4.02
CA GLU A 98 11.11 5.45 -3.11
C GLU A 98 12.48 5.46 -3.82
N ILE A 99 12.55 4.91 -5.03
CA ILE A 99 13.81 4.83 -5.79
C ILE A 99 14.16 6.18 -6.46
N GLY A 100 13.15 7.02 -6.70
CA GLY A 100 13.28 8.31 -7.36
C GLY A 100 13.29 8.25 -8.89
N HIS A 101 12.97 7.10 -9.50
CA HIS A 101 12.86 6.94 -10.95
C HIS A 101 12.01 5.72 -11.34
N THR A 102 11.57 5.66 -12.60
CA THR A 102 10.70 4.59 -13.13
C THR A 102 11.44 3.32 -13.55
N ASN A 103 12.78 3.31 -13.60
CA ASN A 103 13.56 2.12 -13.96
C ASN A 103 13.78 1.20 -12.74
N VAL A 104 12.71 0.58 -12.23
CA VAL A 104 12.75 -0.25 -11.02
C VAL A 104 12.91 -1.73 -11.40
N PRO A 105 13.68 -2.53 -10.64
CA PRO A 105 13.75 -3.97 -10.88
C PRO A 105 12.36 -4.63 -10.80
N PRO A 106 12.07 -5.70 -11.58
CA PRO A 106 10.76 -6.35 -11.60
C PRO A 106 10.23 -6.85 -10.23
N ARG A 107 11.15 -6.98 -9.26
CA ARG A 107 10.84 -7.19 -7.86
C ARG A 107 11.71 -6.25 -7.04
N TYR A 108 11.07 -5.44 -6.22
CA TYR A 108 11.71 -4.50 -5.32
C TYR A 108 11.20 -4.72 -3.90
N ASN A 109 12.09 -4.85 -2.92
CA ASN A 109 11.68 -4.94 -1.51
C ASN A 109 11.77 -3.55 -0.90
N ILE A 110 10.63 -3.01 -0.46
CA ILE A 110 10.59 -1.75 0.29
C ILE A 110 10.63 -2.06 1.78
N LEU A 111 11.55 -1.43 2.50
CA LEU A 111 11.59 -1.55 3.96
C LEU A 111 10.50 -0.68 4.58
N ARG A 112 10.00 -1.09 5.75
CA ARG A 112 9.01 -0.29 6.49
C ARG A 112 9.57 1.08 6.85
N ALA A 113 10.86 1.14 7.17
CA ALA A 113 11.55 2.39 7.50
C ALA A 113 11.56 3.36 6.31
N ASP A 114 11.82 2.85 5.10
CA ASP A 114 11.86 3.63 3.86
C ASP A 114 10.44 4.12 3.51
N ALA A 115 9.43 3.23 3.59
CA ALA A 115 8.03 3.62 3.43
C ALA A 115 7.58 4.67 4.48
N ASP A 116 8.01 4.57 5.74
CA ASP A 116 7.76 5.57 6.78
C ASP A 116 8.46 6.91 6.46
N GLU A 117 9.64 6.88 5.83
CA GLU A 117 10.35 8.07 5.37
C GLU A 117 9.62 8.77 4.22
N VAL A 118 9.27 8.04 3.16
CA VAL A 118 8.45 8.56 2.05
C VAL A 118 7.14 9.13 2.57
N PHE A 119 6.47 8.43 3.48
CA PHE A 119 5.25 8.92 4.10
C PHE A 119 5.46 10.25 4.82
N ARG A 120 6.47 10.35 5.69
CA ARG A 120 6.77 11.60 6.43
C ARG A 120 7.07 12.76 5.49
N THR A 121 7.80 12.52 4.42
CA THR A 121 8.09 13.52 3.39
C THR A 121 6.79 14.00 2.74
N LEU A 122 6.04 13.10 2.10
CA LEU A 122 4.88 13.48 1.31
C LEU A 122 3.74 14.11 2.12
N VAL A 123 3.51 13.68 3.37
CA VAL A 123 2.44 14.25 4.20
C VAL A 123 2.78 15.63 4.75
N SER A 124 4.05 16.03 4.72
CA SER A 124 4.49 17.37 5.11
C SER A 124 4.44 18.38 3.97
N GLU A 125 4.28 17.90 2.73
CA GLU A 125 4.38 18.68 1.51
C GLU A 125 3.02 19.08 0.95
N THR A 126 2.98 20.28 0.37
CA THR A 126 1.85 20.67 -0.50
C THR A 126 1.84 19.78 -1.74
N ARG A 127 0.69 19.64 -2.40
CA ARG A 127 0.56 18.92 -3.67
C ARG A 127 1.54 19.43 -4.72
N SER A 128 1.77 20.74 -4.79
CA SER A 128 2.73 21.33 -5.72
C SER A 128 4.17 20.92 -5.42
N ALA A 129 4.54 20.79 -4.15
CA ALA A 129 5.85 20.28 -3.75
C ALA A 129 5.95 18.77 -4.03
N ARG A 130 4.87 18.02 -3.77
CA ARG A 130 4.79 16.58 -4.07
C ARG A 130 5.12 16.27 -5.53
N LEU A 131 4.57 17.05 -6.48
CA LEU A 131 4.86 16.91 -7.91
C LEU A 131 6.34 17.08 -8.30
N ALA A 132 7.17 17.67 -7.44
CA ALA A 132 8.59 17.80 -7.67
C ALA A 132 9.40 16.59 -7.17
N ASN A 133 8.77 15.63 -6.46
CA ASN A 133 9.45 14.44 -5.98
C ASN A 133 9.84 13.53 -7.16
N PRO A 134 11.11 13.10 -7.24
CA PRO A 134 11.55 12.15 -8.25
C PRO A 134 10.71 10.86 -8.22
N GLY A 135 10.37 10.36 -9.41
CA GLY A 135 9.55 9.14 -9.56
C GLY A 135 8.05 9.31 -9.27
N LEU A 136 7.60 10.45 -8.71
CA LEU A 136 6.18 10.69 -8.43
C LEU A 136 5.46 11.23 -9.65
N GLU A 137 4.78 10.35 -10.38
CA GLU A 137 3.97 10.75 -11.52
C GLU A 137 2.72 11.54 -11.10
N ALA A 138 2.33 12.51 -11.93
CA ALA A 138 1.22 13.42 -11.63
C ALA A 138 -0.13 12.70 -11.40
N GLN A 139 -0.31 11.52 -11.99
CA GLN A 139 -1.52 10.70 -11.80
C GLN A 139 -1.62 10.09 -10.39
N HIS A 140 -0.50 9.92 -9.69
CA HIS A 140 -0.44 9.31 -8.35
C HIS A 140 -0.22 10.33 -7.23
N VAL A 141 0.04 11.61 -7.54
CA VAL A 141 0.40 12.64 -6.53
C VAL A 141 -0.59 12.75 -5.38
N ASP A 142 -1.88 12.60 -5.68
CA ASP A 142 -2.96 12.71 -4.72
C ASP A 142 -3.17 11.38 -3.98
N THR A 143 -3.05 10.25 -4.68
CA THR A 143 -3.37 8.92 -4.15
C THR A 143 -2.23 8.26 -3.38
N LEU A 144 -0.97 8.66 -3.61
CA LEU A 144 0.19 7.96 -3.04
C LEU A 144 0.23 7.99 -1.51
N ILE A 145 -0.27 9.05 -0.87
CA ILE A 145 -0.44 9.08 0.59
C ILE A 145 -1.40 7.97 1.05
N GLY A 146 -2.48 7.73 0.29
CA GLY A 146 -3.41 6.64 0.54
C GLY A 146 -2.79 5.26 0.35
N VAL A 147 -1.93 5.09 -0.66
CA VAL A 147 -1.15 3.86 -0.86
C VAL A 147 -0.26 3.58 0.36
N LEU A 148 0.46 4.59 0.84
CA LEU A 148 1.31 4.47 2.02
C LEU A 148 0.50 4.18 3.28
N CYS A 149 -0.69 4.76 3.45
CA CYS A 149 -1.58 4.38 4.54
C CYS A 149 -1.94 2.89 4.49
N ILE A 150 -2.26 2.35 3.31
CA ILE A 150 -2.60 0.92 3.15
C ILE A 150 -1.39 0.05 3.48
N VAL A 151 -0.25 0.33 2.86
CA VAL A 151 0.99 -0.45 3.02
C VAL A 151 1.47 -0.42 4.47
N LEU A 152 1.58 0.76 5.08
CA LEU A 152 2.06 0.89 6.46
C LEU A 152 1.08 0.27 7.47
N ALA A 153 -0.24 0.36 7.25
CA ALA A 153 -1.21 -0.30 8.11
C ALA A 153 -1.03 -1.83 8.06
N ILE A 154 -0.93 -2.41 6.86
CA ILE A 154 -0.71 -3.86 6.68
C ILE A 154 0.62 -4.29 7.30
N MET A 155 1.71 -3.58 7.00
CA MET A 155 3.03 -3.92 7.55
C MET A 155 3.04 -3.85 9.08
N ARG A 156 2.47 -2.81 9.68
CA ARG A 156 2.38 -2.68 11.14
C ARG A 156 1.50 -3.77 11.74
N ARG A 157 0.40 -4.13 11.07
CA ARG A 157 -0.55 -5.11 11.60
C ARG A 157 -0.01 -6.54 11.60
N LEU A 158 0.83 -6.85 10.61
CA LEU A 158 1.51 -8.14 10.43
C LEU A 158 2.93 -8.16 11.01
N ASP A 159 3.37 -7.08 11.66
CA ASP A 159 4.74 -6.90 12.18
C ASP A 159 5.85 -7.14 11.13
N LEU A 160 5.63 -6.65 9.90
CA LEU A 160 6.56 -6.79 8.79
C LEU A 160 7.63 -5.69 8.79
N GLY A 161 8.88 -6.10 8.54
CA GLY A 161 10.00 -5.19 8.29
C GLY A 161 10.09 -4.73 6.84
N GLU A 162 9.50 -5.49 5.91
CA GLU A 162 9.52 -5.23 4.47
C GLU A 162 8.33 -5.89 3.76
N ILE A 163 8.03 -5.42 2.55
CA ILE A 163 7.17 -6.13 1.59
C ILE A 163 7.83 -6.11 0.22
N ALA A 164 7.53 -7.11 -0.61
CA ALA A 164 7.90 -7.08 -2.01
C ALA A 164 6.90 -6.24 -2.80
N ILE A 165 7.38 -5.49 -3.78
CA ILE A 165 6.59 -4.84 -4.83
C ILE A 165 6.95 -5.53 -6.14
N HIS A 166 5.93 -5.99 -6.86
CA HIS A 166 6.10 -6.43 -8.24
C HIS A 166 5.86 -5.25 -9.19
N VAL A 167 6.83 -5.03 -10.08
CA VAL A 167 6.80 -4.03 -11.15
C VAL A 167 6.73 -4.78 -12.48
N GLY A 168 5.76 -4.46 -13.34
CA GLY A 168 5.41 -5.32 -14.47
C GLY A 168 4.70 -4.62 -15.62
#